data_AF-A0A662I3N8-F1
#
_entry.id   AF-A0A662I3N8-F1
#
_cell.length_a   1.000
_cell.length_b   1.000
_cell.length_c   1.000
_cell.angle_alpha   90.00
_cell.angle_beta   90.00
_cell.angle_gamma   90.00
#
_symmetry.space_group_name_H-M   'P 1'
#
loop_
_entity.id
_entity.type
_entity.pdbx_description
1 polymer ?
#
loop_
_entity_poly.entity_id
_entity_poly.type
_entity_poly.pdbx_seq_one_letter_code
_entity_poly.pdbx_strand_id
1 'polypeptide(L)'
;MRRSRIRIIMDILEVVEGEGSARPTHILYGANLSYERLTRYLKELEEKGLLKSERRGGARVYRLTREGARLLHELRRIEKLARAFGIEL
;
A
#
# COMPACT_ATOMS: atom_id res chain seq x y z
N MET A 1 8.54 -0.73 18.53
CA MET A 1 9.22 -0.87 17.22
C MET A 1 8.53 0.07 16.24
N ARG A 2 9.24 1.02 15.62
CA ARG A 2 8.64 1.87 14.56
C ARG A 2 8.40 0.98 13.34
N ARG A 3 7.20 1.01 12.76
CA ARG A 3 6.94 0.35 11.46
C ARG A 3 7.93 0.87 10.42
N SER A 4 8.60 -0.06 9.74
CA SER A 4 9.49 0.27 8.63
C SER A 4 8.67 0.93 7.51
N ARG A 5 9.33 1.76 6.70
CA ARG A 5 8.71 2.37 5.52
C ARG A 5 8.20 1.31 4.55
N ILE A 6 8.93 0.19 4.43
CA ILE A 6 8.57 -0.94 3.57
C ILE A 6 7.25 -1.56 4.04
N ARG A 7 7.10 -1.85 5.33
CA ARG A 7 5.86 -2.43 5.86
C ARG A 7 4.66 -1.52 5.62
N ILE A 8 4.81 -0.20 5.80
CA ILE A 8 3.73 0.76 5.51
C ILE A 8 3.31 0.72 4.04
N ILE A 9 4.27 0.67 3.12
CA ILE A 9 3.97 0.57 1.69
C ILE A 9 3.26 -0.74 1.40
N MET A 10 3.74 -1.87 1.94
CA MET A 10 3.09 -3.16 1.80
C MET A 10 1.64 -3.12 2.30
N ASP A 11 1.39 -2.64 3.53
CA ASP A 11 0.04 -2.56 4.09
C ASP A 11 -0.92 -1.77 3.19
N ILE A 12 -0.47 -0.63 2.64
CA ILE A 12 -1.28 0.19 1.73
C ILE A 12 -1.61 -0.60 0.46
N LEU A 13 -0.61 -1.22 -0.18
CA LEU A 13 -0.81 -1.96 -1.41
C LEU A 13 -1.68 -3.21 -1.19
N GLU A 14 -1.55 -3.89 -0.05
CA GLU A 14 -2.36 -5.06 0.34
C GLU A 14 -3.83 -4.71 0.53
N VAL A 15 -4.13 -3.59 1.20
CA VAL A 15 -5.52 -3.10 1.35
C VAL A 15 -6.12 -2.76 -0.01
N VAL A 16 -5.36 -2.09 -0.87
CA VAL A 16 -5.83 -1.73 -2.22
C VAL A 16 -6.05 -2.98 -3.09
N GLU A 17 -5.17 -3.98 -3.00
CA GLU A 17 -5.31 -5.26 -3.70
C GLU A 17 -6.58 -6.01 -3.27
N GLY A 18 -6.78 -6.15 -1.95
CA GLY A 18 -7.88 -6.92 -1.38
C GLY A 18 -9.26 -6.33 -1.71
N GLU A 19 -9.38 -5.00 -1.74
CA GLU A 19 -10.64 -4.34 -2.13
C GLU A 19 -10.80 -4.18 -3.65
N GLY A 20 -9.73 -4.39 -4.42
CA GLY A 20 -9.63 -4.09 -5.85
C GLY A 20 -9.68 -2.59 -6.18
N SER A 21 -10.44 -1.79 -5.40
CA SER A 21 -10.46 -0.32 -5.41
C SER A 21 -10.75 0.21 -4.01
N ALA A 22 -9.75 0.74 -3.32
CA ALA A 22 -9.90 1.16 -1.93
C ALA A 22 -10.11 2.68 -1.80
N ARG A 23 -11.01 3.07 -0.87
CA ARG A 23 -11.15 4.47 -0.46
C ARG A 23 -10.00 4.85 0.49
N PRO A 24 -9.54 6.11 0.51
CA PRO A 24 -8.51 6.55 1.46
C PRO A 24 -8.85 6.21 2.91
N THR A 25 -10.14 6.26 3.29
CA THR A 25 -10.60 5.91 4.64
C THR A 25 -10.34 4.45 4.98
N HIS A 26 -10.55 3.51 4.05
CA HIS A 26 -10.25 2.09 4.29
C HIS A 26 -8.75 1.84 4.40
N ILE A 27 -7.97 2.50 3.54
CA ILE A 27 -6.50 2.43 3.58
C ILE A 27 -5.97 2.99 4.91
N LEU A 28 -6.59 4.05 5.44
CA LEU A 28 -6.24 4.63 6.73
C LEU A 28 -6.39 3.62 7.87
N TYR A 29 -7.54 2.93 7.93
CA TYR A 29 -7.81 1.91 8.94
C TYR A 29 -6.88 0.69 8.80
N GLY A 30 -6.57 0.27 7.57
CA GLY A 30 -5.68 -0.88 7.34
C GLY A 30 -4.18 -0.59 7.56
N ALA A 31 -3.71 0.62 7.28
CA ALA A 31 -2.28 0.96 7.37
C ALA A 31 -1.83 1.46 8.76
N ASN A 32 -2.77 1.72 9.69
CA ASN A 32 -2.51 2.31 11.00
C ASN A 32 -1.69 3.61 10.91
N LEU A 33 -2.12 4.52 10.03
CA LEU A 33 -1.46 5.81 9.76
C LEU A 33 -2.33 6.98 10.21
N SER A 34 -1.71 8.13 10.44
CA SER A 34 -2.44 9.40 10.46
C SER A 34 -2.81 9.82 9.03
N TYR A 35 -3.88 10.62 8.89
CA TYR A 35 -4.36 11.09 7.60
C TYR A 35 -3.28 11.80 6.77
N GLU A 36 -2.48 12.65 7.42
CA GLU A 36 -1.40 13.40 6.76
C GLU A 36 -0.29 12.47 6.25
N ARG A 37 0.07 11.44 7.01
CA ARG A 37 1.06 10.45 6.57
C ARG A 37 0.52 9.62 5.42
N LEU A 38 -0.71 9.14 5.52
CA LEU A 38 -1.35 8.38 4.46
C LEU A 38 -1.39 9.18 3.15
N THR A 39 -1.82 10.45 3.21
CA THR A 39 -1.92 11.30 2.01
C THR A 39 -0.56 11.47 1.32
N ARG A 40 0.52 11.61 2.10
CA ARG A 40 1.89 11.64 1.55
C ARG A 40 2.27 10.34 0.85
N TYR A 41 2.01 9.20 1.47
CA TYR A 41 2.29 7.90 0.85
C TYR A 41 1.44 7.65 -0.40
N LEU A 42 0.13 7.94 -0.37
CA LEU A 42 -0.74 7.77 -1.53
C LEU A 42 -0.29 8.63 -2.70
N LYS A 43 0.09 9.89 -2.44
CA LYS A 43 0.66 10.79 -3.45
C LYS A 43 1.95 10.22 -4.03
N GLU A 44 2.88 9.80 -3.18
CA GLU A 44 4.16 9.22 -3.63
C GLU A 44 3.97 7.95 -4.47
N LEU A 45 3.08 7.04 -4.03
CA LEU A 45 2.80 5.79 -4.74
C LEU A 45 2.09 6.05 -6.08
N GLU A 46 1.26 7.08 -6.16
CA GLU A 46 0.64 7.52 -7.42
C GLU A 46 1.67 8.18 -8.36
N GLU A 47 2.54 9.04 -7.85
CA GLU A 47 3.66 9.64 -8.61
C GLU A 47 4.64 8.59 -9.14
N LYS A 48 4.87 7.51 -8.38
CA LYS A 48 5.69 6.36 -8.79
C LYS A 48 4.94 5.39 -9.72
N GLY A 49 3.68 5.66 -10.04
CA GLY A 49 2.88 4.81 -10.92
C GLY A 49 2.54 3.43 -10.33
N LEU A 50 2.60 3.27 -9.01
CA LEU A 50 2.23 2.05 -8.30
C LEU A 50 0.73 2.01 -7.99
N LEU A 51 0.15 3.19 -7.77
CA LEU A 51 -1.29 3.38 -7.61
C LEU A 51 -1.83 4.27 -8.72
N LYS A 52 -3.13 4.13 -9.00
CA LYS A 52 -3.90 5.05 -9.82
C LYS A 52 -5.15 5.45 -9.06
N SER A 53 -5.45 6.74 -8.99
CA SER A 53 -6.73 7.21 -8.46
C SER A 53 -7.79 7.39 -9.55
N GLU A 54 -9.04 7.16 -9.18
CA GLU A 54 -10.22 7.45 -10.01
C GLU A 54 -11.37 7.96 -9.14
N ARG A 55 -12.33 8.65 -9.75
CA ARG A 55 -13.58 9.03 -9.08
C ARG A 55 -14.65 7.96 -9.35
N ARG A 56 -15.17 7.35 -8.30
CA ARG A 56 -16.33 6.44 -8.35
C ARG A 56 -17.40 6.92 -7.38
N GLY A 57 -18.59 7.24 -7.90
CA GLY A 57 -19.72 7.71 -7.09
C GLY A 57 -19.39 8.97 -6.28
N GLY A 58 -18.64 9.91 -6.86
CA GLY A 58 -18.20 11.15 -6.19
C GLY A 58 -17.01 10.99 -5.23
N ALA A 59 -16.64 9.77 -4.85
CA ALA A 59 -15.51 9.50 -3.98
C ALA A 59 -14.23 9.17 -4.77
N ARG A 60 -13.07 9.62 -4.26
CA ARG A 60 -11.77 9.17 -4.77
C ARG A 60 -11.49 7.75 -4.27
N VAL A 61 -11.12 6.86 -5.17
CA VAL A 61 -10.66 5.50 -4.87
C VAL A 61 -9.29 5.27 -5.53
N TYR A 62 -8.51 4.36 -4.96
CA TYR A 62 -7.19 3.96 -5.46
C TYR A 62 -7.24 2.51 -5.94
N ARG A 63 -6.56 2.23 -7.05
CA ARG A 63 -6.29 0.89 -7.55
C ARG A 63 -4.80 0.65 -7.71
N LEU A 64 -4.38 -0.60 -7.60
CA LEU A 64 -3.05 -1.02 -8.03
C LEU A 64 -2.92 -0.87 -9.54
N THR A 65 -1.77 -0.38 -9.98
CA THR A 65 -1.33 -0.55 -11.36
C THR A 65 -0.70 -1.93 -11.54
N ARG A 66 -0.36 -2.28 -12.80
CA ARG A 66 0.43 -3.48 -13.07
C ARG A 66 1.78 -3.46 -12.35
N GLU A 67 2.40 -2.29 -12.25
CA GLU A 67 3.68 -2.10 -11.55
C GLU A 67 3.52 -2.23 -10.04
N GLY A 68 2.45 -1.65 -9.48
CA GLY A 68 2.13 -1.77 -8.06
C GLY A 68 1.90 -3.21 -7.62
N ALA A 69 1.16 -3.99 -8.43
CA ALA A 69 0.93 -5.40 -8.17
C ALA A 69 2.23 -6.22 -8.24
N ARG A 70 3.10 -5.96 -9.24
CA ARG A 70 4.41 -6.60 -9.32
C ARG A 70 5.29 -6.30 -8.12
N LEU A 71 5.38 -5.03 -7.72
CA LEU A 71 6.16 -4.63 -6.55
C LEU A 71 5.65 -5.32 -5.29
N LEU A 72 4.34 -5.35 -5.07
CA LEU A 72 3.75 -6.02 -3.92
C LEU A 72 4.11 -7.51 -3.87
N HIS A 73 4.06 -8.21 -5.00
CA HIS A 73 4.48 -9.60 -5.10
C HIS A 73 5.95 -9.80 -4.71
N GLU A 74 6.86 -8.96 -5.22
CA GLU A 74 8.28 -9.04 -4.86
C GLU A 74 8.54 -8.75 -3.38
N LEU A 75 7.85 -7.75 -2.82
CA LEU A 75 7.95 -7.44 -1.39
C LEU A 75 7.50 -8.60 -0.51
N ARG A 76 6.42 -9.31 -0.88
CA ARG A 76 5.99 -10.53 -0.19
C ARG A 76 7.01 -11.66 -0.28
N ARG A 77 7.70 -11.81 -1.41
CA ARG A 77 8.80 -12.79 -1.55
C ARG A 77 9.96 -12.45 -0.62
N ILE A 78 10.34 -11.18 -0.56
CA ILE A 78 11.41 -10.70 0.33
C ILE A 78 11.01 -10.90 1.81
N GLU A 79 9.78 -10.58 2.18
CA GLU A 79 9.28 -10.78 3.55
C GLU A 79 9.32 -12.25 3.95
N LYS A 80 8.88 -13.15 3.06
CA LYS A 80 8.93 -14.59 3.30
C LYS A 80 10.37 -15.09 3.46
N LEU A 81 11.30 -14.59 2.64
CA LEU A 81 12.71 -14.94 2.72
C LEU A 81 13.32 -14.43 4.03
N ALA A 82 13.10 -13.17 4.38
CA ALA A 82 13.58 -12.57 5.63
C ALA A 82 13.11 -13.37 6.85
N ARG A 83 11.82 -13.75 6.87
CA ARG A 83 11.26 -14.59 7.94
C ARG A 83 11.95 -15.95 8.05
N ALA A 84 12.34 -16.56 6.93
CA ALA A 84 13.08 -17.84 6.95
C ALA A 84 14.47 -17.72 7.60
N PHE A 85 15.04 -16.52 7.65
CA PHE A 85 16.30 -16.21 8.35
C PHE A 85 16.10 -15.59 9.74
N GLY A 86 14.86 -15.55 10.26
CA GLY A 86 14.55 -14.95 11.56
C GLY A 86 14.58 -13.41 11.57
N ILE A 87 14.46 -12.77 10.40
CA ILE A 87 14.43 -11.31 10.25
C ILE A 87 12.97 -10.84 10.13
N GLU A 88 12.60 -9.83 10.91
CA GLU A 88 11.30 -9.14 10.80
C GLU A 88 11.45 -7.81 10.04
N LEU A 89 10.57 -7.57 9.06
CA LEU A 89 10.57 -6.39 8.18
C LEU A 89 9.40 -5.43 8.46
#